data_AF-A0A7Y8DG50-F1
#
_entry.id   AF-A0A7Y8DG50-F1
#
_cell.length_a   1.000
_cell.length_b   1.000
_cell.length_c   1.000
_cell.angle_alpha   90.00
_cell.angle_beta   90.00
_cell.angle_gamma   90.00
#
_symmetry.space_group_name_H-M   'P 1'
#
loop_
_entity.id
_entity.type
_entity.pdbx_description
1 polymer ?
#
loop_
_entity_poly.entity_id
_entity_poly.type
_entity_poly.pdbx_seq_one_letter_code
_entity_poly.pdbx_strand_id
1 'polypeptide(L)'
;MDREYPQDEKTVLLDRQGRAPAQGPITDFTSPPRFEQLEDRMIYAARAQGAEHFNVGLNSLVAPAWELLSEVVQLKRSSAQESLRALNERLSAAVTLFETRARHDGAQGSEVMAARYVLCSVIDEAVLTTSWGSQSDWSKMSLLSSFHNETFGGEKFFQLLERMSRDPFKHLAMLELMYLCLSLGFEGKYRVMERGLLQLEQVRDALYRQIRHVRGDSPPACEPPPRAQAQRQGRLRGVSATWIAVFVVACLLTLYGGFAWVLGQQRETVLQPYQPVAPDITRAPL
;
A
#
# COMPACT_ATOMS: atom_id res chain seq x y z
N MET A 1 22.68 -14.33 -48.77
CA MET A 1 23.57 -13.38 -49.46
C MET A 1 23.06 -12.00 -49.14
N ASP A 2 23.53 -11.51 -47.99
CA ASP A 2 23.17 -10.24 -47.37
C ASP A 2 23.69 -9.08 -48.21
N ARG A 3 22.84 -8.08 -48.45
CA ARG A 3 23.25 -6.81 -49.07
C ARG A 3 23.75 -5.89 -47.97
N GLU A 4 25.06 -5.85 -47.82
CA GLU A 4 25.80 -4.84 -47.06
C GLU A 4 25.70 -3.50 -47.83
N TYR A 5 25.08 -2.48 -47.23
CA TYR A 5 25.17 -1.11 -47.72
C TYR A 5 26.42 -0.46 -47.10
N PRO A 6 27.32 0.15 -47.88
CA PRO A 6 28.49 0.83 -47.32
C PRO A 6 28.06 2.09 -46.57
N GLN A 7 28.64 2.23 -45.38
CA GLN A 7 28.60 3.43 -44.55
C GLN A 7 29.30 4.61 -45.24
N ASP A 8 28.72 5.79 -45.02
CA ASP A 8 29.41 7.09 -44.95
C ASP A 8 29.77 7.81 -46.28
N GLU A 9 28.76 8.19 -47.05
CA GLU A 9 28.88 9.38 -47.91
C GLU A 9 28.71 10.66 -47.07
N LYS A 10 29.80 11.08 -46.43
CA LYS A 10 29.85 12.36 -45.71
C LYS A 10 30.05 13.49 -46.71
N THR A 11 28.97 14.18 -47.08
CA THR A 11 29.03 15.41 -47.89
C THR A 11 29.68 16.54 -47.09
N VAL A 12 30.93 16.88 -47.41
CA VAL A 12 31.66 17.98 -46.76
C VAL A 12 31.39 19.27 -47.51
N LEU A 13 30.67 20.20 -46.88
CA LEU A 13 30.45 21.55 -47.41
C LEU A 13 31.68 22.43 -47.09
N LEU A 14 32.38 22.85 -48.14
CA LEU A 14 33.51 23.77 -48.08
C LEU A 14 33.08 25.12 -48.66
N ASP A 15 33.61 26.21 -48.10
CA ASP A 15 33.42 27.52 -48.70
C ASP A 15 34.24 27.68 -50.01
N ARG A 16 34.05 28.81 -50.70
CA ARG A 16 34.73 29.11 -51.98
C ARG A 16 36.27 29.18 -51.87
N GLN A 17 36.82 29.21 -50.65
CA GLN A 17 38.25 29.25 -50.36
C GLN A 17 38.76 27.93 -49.76
N GLY A 18 37.93 26.88 -49.72
CA GLY A 18 38.29 25.54 -49.27
C GLY A 18 38.39 25.38 -47.75
N ARG A 19 37.79 26.30 -46.97
CA ARG A 19 37.79 26.19 -45.50
C ARG A 19 36.50 25.56 -45.00
N ALA A 20 36.64 24.61 -44.08
CA ALA A 20 35.51 23.99 -43.38
C ALA A 20 34.97 24.96 -42.31
N PRO A 21 33.65 24.98 -42.04
CA PRO A 21 33.10 25.82 -40.99
C PRO A 21 33.68 25.44 -39.62
N ALA A 22 33.91 26.45 -38.77
CA ALA A 22 34.45 26.24 -37.43
C ALA A 22 33.52 25.32 -36.63
N GLN A 23 34.02 24.15 -36.23
CA GLN A 23 33.29 23.18 -35.41
C GLN A 23 33.39 23.60 -33.94
N GLY A 24 32.63 24.62 -33.56
CA GLY A 24 32.42 25.02 -32.18
C GLY A 24 30.93 25.10 -31.87
N PRO A 25 30.48 24.74 -30.66
CA PRO A 25 29.10 24.95 -30.26
C PRO A 25 28.77 26.45 -30.35
N ILE A 26 27.69 26.78 -31.07
CA ILE A 26 27.24 28.16 -31.29
C ILE A 26 26.60 28.75 -30.02
N THR A 27 26.30 27.91 -29.01
CA THR A 27 25.61 28.32 -27.78
C THR A 27 26.16 27.59 -26.54
N ASP A 28 26.15 28.28 -25.39
CA ASP A 28 26.60 27.76 -24.08
C ASP A 28 25.58 26.84 -23.38
N PHE A 29 24.56 26.35 -24.09
CA PHE A 29 23.54 25.50 -23.47
C PHE A 29 24.08 24.09 -23.23
N THR A 30 23.94 23.61 -22.00
CA THR A 30 24.11 22.19 -21.65
C THR A 30 23.28 21.32 -22.59
N SER A 31 23.92 20.30 -23.19
CA SER A 31 23.29 19.40 -24.14
C SER A 31 21.99 18.80 -23.58
N PRO A 32 20.91 18.70 -24.38
CA PRO A 32 19.65 18.16 -23.91
C PRO A 32 19.84 16.70 -23.46
N PRO A 33 19.18 16.27 -22.36
CA PRO A 33 19.30 14.91 -21.86
C PRO A 33 18.84 13.90 -22.94
N ARG A 34 19.53 12.76 -23.02
CA ARG A 34 19.23 11.68 -23.96
C ARG A 34 17.80 11.18 -23.78
N PHE A 35 17.13 10.84 -24.88
CA PHE A 35 15.75 10.33 -24.92
C PHE A 35 15.50 9.14 -23.98
N GLU A 36 16.46 8.24 -23.77
CA GLU A 36 16.34 7.12 -22.81
C GLU A 36 16.11 7.58 -21.35
N GLN A 37 16.72 8.69 -20.92
CA GLN A 37 16.49 9.24 -19.58
C GLN A 37 15.10 9.86 -19.42
N LEU A 38 14.47 10.27 -20.53
CA LEU A 38 13.09 10.77 -20.52
C LEU A 38 12.10 9.62 -20.42
N GLU A 39 12.34 8.50 -21.12
CA GLU A 39 11.48 7.31 -21.04
C GLU A 39 11.48 6.69 -19.64
N ASP A 40 12.66 6.52 -19.02
CA ASP A 40 12.75 6.01 -17.64
C ASP A 40 12.06 6.94 -16.64
N ARG A 41 12.16 8.26 -16.85
CA ARG A 41 11.45 9.26 -16.02
C ARG A 41 9.95 9.25 -16.26
N MET A 42 9.48 9.00 -17.49
CA MET A 42 8.07 8.88 -17.82
C MET A 42 7.47 7.59 -17.22
N ILE A 43 8.20 6.46 -17.29
CA ILE A 43 7.78 5.19 -16.68
C ILE A 43 7.75 5.32 -15.15
N TYR A 44 8.71 6.02 -14.55
CA TYR A 44 8.72 6.32 -13.12
C TYR A 44 7.59 7.29 -12.71
N ALA A 45 7.37 8.37 -13.47
CA ALA A 45 6.31 9.34 -13.21
C ALA A 45 4.91 8.72 -13.35
N ALA A 46 4.69 7.87 -14.35
CA ALA A 46 3.44 7.13 -14.51
C ALA A 46 3.18 6.14 -13.36
N ARG A 47 4.23 5.50 -12.82
CA ARG A 47 4.11 4.66 -11.60
C ARG A 47 3.93 5.48 -10.33
N ALA A 48 4.51 6.68 -10.25
CA ALA A 48 4.40 7.57 -9.10
C ALA A 48 3.04 8.30 -9.04
N GLN A 49 2.40 8.55 -10.19
CA GLN A 49 1.03 9.11 -10.27
C GLN A 49 -0.04 8.20 -9.64
N GLY A 50 0.25 6.90 -9.48
CA GLY A 50 -0.62 5.97 -8.75
C GLY A 50 -0.69 6.20 -7.23
N ALA A 51 0.13 7.11 -6.69
CA ALA A 51 0.19 7.44 -5.26
C ALA A 51 0.04 8.95 -5.00
N GLU A 52 -0.78 9.65 -5.81
CA GLU A 52 -1.24 10.98 -5.45
C GLU A 52 -1.98 10.92 -4.11
N HIS A 53 -1.39 11.52 -3.08
CA HIS A 53 -1.94 11.60 -1.74
C HIS A 53 -3.31 12.29 -1.78
N PHE A 54 -4.37 11.49 -1.80
CA PHE A 54 -5.71 11.96 -1.51
C PHE A 54 -5.73 12.42 -0.05
N ASN A 55 -5.98 13.71 0.20
CA ASN A 55 -6.20 14.22 1.56
C ASN A 55 -7.58 13.74 2.05
N VAL A 56 -7.65 12.45 2.41
CA VAL A 56 -8.81 11.75 2.98
C VAL A 56 -9.28 12.39 4.29
N GLY A 57 -8.36 13.03 5.03
CA GLY A 57 -8.61 13.55 6.38
C GLY A 57 -9.60 14.72 6.49
N LEU A 58 -10.11 15.28 5.39
CA LEU A 58 -11.07 16.40 5.40
C LEU A 58 -12.49 16.01 5.02
N ASN A 59 -12.74 14.75 4.66
CA ASN A 59 -14.04 14.32 4.16
C ASN A 59 -14.86 13.63 5.28
N SER A 60 -16.00 14.23 5.62
CA SER A 60 -16.92 13.80 6.69
C SER A 60 -17.56 12.42 6.46
N LEU A 61 -17.50 11.88 5.24
CA LEU A 61 -17.98 10.53 4.93
C LEU A 61 -16.84 9.52 4.83
N VAL A 62 -15.68 9.92 4.29
CA VAL A 62 -14.57 8.97 4.07
C VAL A 62 -13.85 8.63 5.36
N ALA A 63 -13.61 9.59 6.25
CA ALA A 63 -12.91 9.31 7.51
C ALA A 63 -13.68 8.30 8.38
N PRO A 64 -15.01 8.44 8.60
CA PRO A 64 -15.81 7.41 9.26
C PRO A 64 -15.86 6.07 8.51
N ALA A 65 -15.81 6.08 7.18
CA ALA A 65 -15.90 4.88 6.35
C ALA A 65 -14.61 4.06 6.32
N TRP A 66 -13.48 4.60 6.80
CA TRP A 66 -12.16 3.95 6.70
C TRP A 66 -12.15 2.52 7.24
N GLU A 67 -12.79 2.27 8.39
CA GLU A 67 -12.87 0.93 8.98
C GLU A 67 -13.56 -0.05 8.02
N LEU A 68 -14.70 0.33 7.42
CA LEU A 68 -15.42 -0.50 6.44
C LEU A 68 -14.61 -0.73 5.17
N LEU A 69 -13.93 0.30 4.65
CA LEU A 69 -13.07 0.16 3.47
C LEU A 69 -11.89 -0.79 3.75
N SER A 70 -11.35 -0.77 4.97
CA SER A 70 -10.30 -1.69 5.39
C SER A 70 -10.78 -3.14 5.46
N GLU A 71 -12.02 -3.36 5.90
CA GLU A 71 -12.66 -4.68 5.90
C GLU A 71 -12.85 -5.22 4.48
N VAL A 72 -13.24 -4.37 3.53
CA VAL A 72 -13.34 -4.76 2.10
C VAL A 72 -12.00 -5.27 1.57
N VAL A 73 -10.89 -4.62 1.92
CA VAL A 73 -9.55 -5.05 1.50
C VAL A 73 -9.15 -6.36 2.19
N GLN A 74 -9.50 -6.54 3.46
CA GLN A 74 -9.22 -7.77 4.20
C GLN A 74 -10.03 -8.95 3.65
N LEU A 75 -11.31 -8.76 3.33
CA LEU A 75 -12.19 -9.79 2.77
C LEU A 75 -11.62 -10.39 1.48
N LYS A 76 -11.04 -9.57 0.61
CA LYS A 76 -10.38 -10.04 -0.62
C LYS A 76 -9.16 -10.94 -0.36
N ARG A 77 -8.57 -10.89 0.84
CA ARG A 77 -7.40 -11.68 1.26
C ARG A 77 -7.76 -12.85 2.17
N SER A 78 -8.92 -12.81 2.81
CA SER A 78 -9.33 -13.78 3.83
C SER A 78 -9.84 -15.10 3.22
N SER A 79 -9.40 -16.21 3.80
CA SER A 79 -9.97 -17.54 3.59
C SER A 79 -11.17 -17.78 4.52
N ALA A 80 -12.06 -18.70 4.15
CA ALA A 80 -13.36 -19.00 4.77
C ALA A 80 -13.31 -19.59 6.20
N GLN A 81 -12.51 -19.03 7.10
CA GLN A 81 -12.35 -19.53 8.47
C GLN A 81 -13.48 -19.03 9.40
N GLU A 82 -14.13 -17.90 9.07
CA GLU A 82 -15.21 -17.28 9.84
C GLU A 82 -16.59 -17.73 9.34
N SER A 83 -17.56 -17.90 10.25
CA SER A 83 -18.95 -18.18 9.87
C SER A 83 -19.60 -16.95 9.21
N LEU A 84 -20.43 -17.16 8.18
CA LEU A 84 -21.11 -16.07 7.47
C LEU A 84 -21.97 -15.19 8.39
N ARG A 85 -22.59 -15.78 9.41
CA ARG A 85 -23.41 -15.04 10.37
C ARG A 85 -22.55 -14.11 11.24
N ALA A 86 -21.43 -14.61 11.77
CA ALA A 86 -20.49 -13.78 12.54
C ALA A 86 -19.92 -12.64 11.69
N LEU A 87 -19.59 -12.92 10.43
CA LEU A 87 -19.14 -11.91 9.49
C LEU A 87 -20.22 -10.83 9.26
N ASN A 88 -21.47 -11.24 9.04
CA ASN A 88 -22.59 -10.33 8.85
C ASN A 88 -22.84 -9.45 10.08
N GLU A 89 -22.82 -10.02 11.29
CA GLU A 89 -22.99 -9.28 12.54
C GLU A 89 -21.88 -8.23 12.72
N ARG A 90 -20.62 -8.63 12.47
CA ARG A 90 -19.44 -7.75 12.55
C ARG A 90 -19.52 -6.59 11.56
N LEU A 91 -19.87 -6.87 10.31
CA LEU A 91 -20.02 -5.83 9.29
C LEU A 91 -21.23 -4.92 9.56
N SER A 92 -22.35 -5.47 10.04
CA SER A 92 -23.52 -4.69 10.43
C SER A 92 -23.24 -3.72 11.58
N ALA A 93 -22.46 -4.17 12.57
CA ALA A 93 -21.98 -3.31 13.65
C ALA A 93 -21.08 -2.18 13.11
N ALA A 94 -20.16 -2.49 12.20
CA ALA A 94 -19.30 -1.49 11.57
C ALA A 94 -20.09 -0.47 10.72
N VAL A 95 -21.15 -0.89 10.02
CA VAL A 95 -22.05 0.01 9.29
C VAL A 95 -22.80 0.96 10.25
N THR A 96 -23.27 0.44 11.38
CA THR A 96 -23.96 1.24 12.40
C THR A 96 -23.01 2.26 13.05
N LEU A 97 -21.76 1.85 13.28
CA LEU A 97 -20.71 2.72 13.80
C LEU A 97 -20.36 3.84 12.81
N PHE A 98 -20.27 3.52 11.52
CA PHE A 98 -20.12 4.50 10.45
C PHE A 98 -21.25 5.53 10.46
N GLU A 99 -22.51 5.11 10.51
CA GLU A 99 -23.66 6.02 10.53
C GLU A 99 -23.61 6.98 11.72
N THR A 100 -23.24 6.46 12.89
CA THR A 100 -23.13 7.25 14.12
C THR A 100 -22.01 8.29 14.02
N ARG A 101 -20.83 7.89 13.52
CA ARG A 101 -19.68 8.79 13.35
C ARG A 101 -19.90 9.84 12.27
N ALA A 102 -20.44 9.45 11.11
CA ALA A 102 -20.71 10.39 10.02
C ALA A 102 -21.72 11.48 10.43
N ARG A 103 -22.75 11.12 11.22
CA ARG A 103 -23.68 12.10 11.80
C ARG A 103 -23.00 13.01 12.82
N HIS A 104 -22.15 12.45 13.68
CA HIS A 104 -21.38 13.23 14.65
C HIS A 104 -20.46 14.25 13.96
N ASP A 105 -19.87 13.88 12.83
CA ASP A 105 -18.99 14.73 12.03
C ASP A 105 -19.76 15.75 11.16
N GLY A 106 -21.08 15.86 11.35
CA GLY A 106 -21.92 16.89 10.73
C GLY A 106 -22.43 16.56 9.32
N ALA A 107 -22.28 15.33 8.84
CA ALA A 107 -22.83 14.94 7.54
C ALA A 107 -24.37 14.95 7.55
N GLN A 108 -24.98 15.38 6.44
CA GLN A 108 -26.44 15.43 6.33
C GLN A 108 -27.03 14.02 6.35
N GLY A 109 -28.20 13.85 7.00
CA GLY A 109 -28.83 12.54 7.13
C GLY A 109 -29.10 11.84 5.79
N SER A 110 -29.46 12.60 4.74
CA SER A 110 -29.62 12.09 3.37
C SER A 110 -28.31 11.57 2.76
N GLU A 111 -27.19 12.25 3.00
CA GLU A 111 -25.86 11.84 2.54
C GLU A 111 -25.35 10.62 3.29
N VAL A 112 -25.57 10.56 4.61
CA VAL A 112 -25.24 9.37 5.42
C VAL A 112 -26.02 8.15 4.95
N MET A 113 -27.32 8.31 4.64
CA MET A 113 -28.14 7.21 4.11
C MET A 113 -27.67 6.74 2.73
N ALA A 114 -27.26 7.66 1.86
CA ALA A 114 -26.72 7.32 0.55
C ALA A 114 -25.33 6.66 0.64
N ALA A 115 -24.47 7.15 1.54
CA ALA A 115 -23.16 6.57 1.82
C ALA A 115 -23.28 5.16 2.40
N ARG A 116 -24.22 4.95 3.34
CA ARG A 116 -24.54 3.62 3.89
C ARG A 116 -24.97 2.65 2.79
N TYR A 117 -25.85 3.08 1.88
CA TYR A 117 -26.24 2.27 0.73
C TYR A 117 -25.05 1.86 -0.14
N VAL A 118 -24.18 2.82 -0.45
CA VAL A 118 -22.97 2.58 -1.25
C VAL A 118 -22.04 1.60 -0.54
N LEU A 119 -21.77 1.79 0.75
CA LEU A 119 -20.88 0.91 1.51
C LEU A 119 -21.43 -0.51 1.62
N CYS A 120 -22.73 -0.67 1.91
CA CYS A 120 -23.37 -1.98 1.92
C CYS A 120 -23.24 -2.67 0.55
N SER A 121 -23.49 -1.95 -0.55
CA SER A 121 -23.36 -2.49 -1.91
C SER A 121 -21.94 -2.97 -2.21
N VAL A 122 -20.93 -2.21 -1.81
CA VAL A 122 -19.51 -2.51 -2.05
C VAL A 122 -19.05 -3.71 -1.21
N ILE A 123 -19.45 -3.76 0.06
CA ILE A 123 -19.11 -4.88 0.95
C ILE A 123 -19.78 -6.17 0.48
N ASP A 124 -21.06 -6.12 0.11
CA ASP A 124 -21.77 -7.29 -0.38
C ASP A 124 -21.15 -7.84 -1.66
N GLU A 125 -20.75 -6.97 -2.59
CA GLU A 125 -20.01 -7.39 -3.77
C GLU A 125 -18.62 -7.94 -3.43
N ALA A 126 -17.90 -7.33 -2.48
CA ALA A 126 -16.61 -7.82 -2.01
C ALA A 126 -16.71 -9.24 -1.41
N VAL A 127 -17.78 -9.53 -0.66
CA VAL A 127 -18.03 -10.89 -0.14
C VAL A 127 -18.38 -11.84 -1.28
N LEU A 128 -19.32 -11.47 -2.16
CA LEU A 128 -19.78 -12.33 -3.26
C LEU A 128 -18.69 -12.61 -4.32
N THR A 129 -17.67 -11.76 -4.42
CA THR A 129 -16.51 -11.96 -5.32
C THR A 129 -15.44 -12.88 -4.73
N THR A 130 -15.51 -13.23 -3.45
CA THR A 130 -14.61 -14.23 -2.87
C THR A 130 -14.97 -15.65 -3.33
N SER A 131 -13.97 -16.56 -3.29
CA SER A 131 -14.15 -17.96 -3.67
C SER A 131 -15.20 -18.69 -2.80
N TRP A 132 -15.31 -18.30 -1.53
CA TRP A 132 -16.26 -18.88 -0.58
C TRP A 132 -17.61 -18.16 -0.55
N GLY A 133 -17.64 -16.85 -0.79
CA GLY A 133 -18.87 -16.07 -0.74
C GLY A 133 -19.78 -16.31 -1.95
N SER A 134 -19.22 -16.57 -3.13
CA SER A 134 -19.99 -16.86 -4.35
C SER A 134 -20.84 -18.14 -4.26
N GLN A 135 -20.43 -19.12 -3.45
CA GLN A 135 -21.14 -20.39 -3.25
C GLN A 135 -22.03 -20.39 -2.00
N SER A 136 -22.13 -19.24 -1.33
CA SER A 136 -22.78 -19.12 -0.03
C SER A 136 -24.19 -18.54 -0.11
N ASP A 137 -24.94 -18.65 0.99
CA ASP A 137 -26.24 -18.00 1.17
C ASP A 137 -26.14 -16.50 1.50
N TRP A 138 -24.99 -15.84 1.28
CA TRP A 138 -24.80 -14.42 1.61
C TRP A 138 -25.86 -13.51 0.98
N SER A 139 -26.30 -13.81 -0.25
CA SER A 139 -27.34 -13.03 -0.95
C SER A 139 -28.67 -12.94 -0.18
N LYS A 140 -28.99 -13.93 0.66
CA LYS A 140 -30.21 -13.94 1.50
C LYS A 140 -30.05 -13.12 2.78
N MET A 141 -28.83 -12.95 3.26
CA MET A 141 -28.48 -12.24 4.49
C MET A 141 -27.56 -11.05 4.22
N SER A 142 -27.62 -10.47 3.01
CA SER A 142 -26.70 -9.40 2.61
C SER A 142 -26.95 -8.15 3.44
N LEU A 143 -25.92 -7.31 3.59
CA LEU A 143 -26.07 -6.05 4.32
C LEU A 143 -27.13 -5.18 3.65
N LEU A 144 -27.11 -5.08 2.32
CA LEU A 144 -28.09 -4.31 1.57
C LEU A 144 -29.54 -4.80 1.80
N SER A 145 -29.74 -6.11 1.96
CA SER A 145 -31.05 -6.68 2.28
C SER A 145 -31.47 -6.26 3.69
N SER A 146 -30.60 -6.42 4.68
CA SER A 146 -30.89 -6.05 6.07
C SER A 146 -31.15 -4.55 6.27
N PHE A 147 -30.44 -3.70 5.54
CA PHE A 147 -30.38 -2.26 5.77
C PHE A 147 -31.24 -1.42 4.81
N HIS A 148 -31.56 -1.97 3.64
CA HIS A 148 -32.30 -1.28 2.58
C HIS A 148 -33.40 -2.14 1.95
N ASN A 149 -33.57 -3.40 2.37
CA ASN A 149 -34.53 -4.35 1.81
C ASN A 149 -34.34 -4.55 0.29
N GLU A 150 -33.08 -4.55 -0.14
CA GLU A 150 -32.68 -4.70 -1.54
C GLU A 150 -31.58 -5.74 -1.69
N THR A 151 -31.63 -6.54 -2.76
CA THR A 151 -30.70 -7.66 -2.98
C THR A 151 -29.64 -7.39 -4.04
N PHE A 152 -29.75 -6.30 -4.81
CA PHE A 152 -28.78 -5.94 -5.85
C PHE A 152 -28.57 -4.42 -5.96
N GLY A 153 -27.45 -3.94 -5.43
CA GLY A 153 -27.10 -2.51 -5.41
C GLY A 153 -26.23 -2.02 -6.57
N GLY A 154 -25.79 -2.93 -7.44
CA GLY A 154 -24.82 -2.66 -8.50
C GLY A 154 -25.26 -1.64 -9.55
N GLU A 155 -26.57 -1.49 -9.78
CA GLU A 155 -27.10 -0.48 -10.71
C GLU A 155 -27.37 0.86 -10.03
N LYS A 156 -28.02 0.83 -8.86
CA LYS A 156 -28.38 2.04 -8.10
C LYS A 156 -27.16 2.80 -7.61
N PHE A 157 -26.03 2.14 -7.35
CA PHE A 157 -24.76 2.82 -7.13
C PHE A 157 -24.46 3.82 -8.25
N PHE A 158 -24.57 3.41 -9.52
CA PHE A 158 -24.27 4.30 -10.64
C PHE A 158 -25.38 5.33 -10.90
N GLN A 159 -26.64 5.03 -10.56
CA GLN A 159 -27.71 6.02 -10.59
C GLN A 159 -27.50 7.13 -9.54
N LEU A 160 -27.01 6.77 -8.34
CA LEU A 160 -26.60 7.72 -7.32
C LEU A 160 -25.40 8.55 -7.79
N LEU A 161 -24.40 7.90 -8.40
CA LEU A 161 -23.22 8.56 -8.95
C LEU A 161 -23.62 9.64 -9.96
N GLU A 162 -24.46 9.28 -10.92
CA GLU A 162 -24.94 10.20 -11.95
C GLU A 162 -25.70 11.38 -11.33
N ARG A 163 -26.58 11.11 -10.36
CA ARG A 163 -27.36 12.15 -9.68
C ARG A 163 -26.45 13.14 -8.94
N MET A 164 -25.47 12.65 -8.19
CA MET A 164 -24.55 13.47 -7.40
C MET A 164 -23.54 14.22 -8.28
N SER A 165 -23.19 13.64 -9.43
CA SER A 165 -22.32 14.28 -10.42
C SER A 165 -22.95 15.51 -11.08
N ARG A 166 -24.27 15.72 -10.95
CA ARG A 166 -24.95 16.94 -11.44
C ARG A 166 -24.57 18.19 -10.64
N ASP A 167 -24.24 18.04 -9.36
CA ASP A 167 -23.79 19.13 -8.49
C ASP A 167 -22.62 18.65 -7.62
N PRO A 168 -21.41 18.60 -8.21
CA PRO A 168 -20.26 18.01 -7.54
C PRO A 168 -19.65 18.90 -6.46
N PHE A 169 -19.93 20.21 -6.48
CA PHE A 169 -19.53 21.11 -5.40
C PHE A 169 -20.28 20.77 -4.11
N LYS A 170 -21.59 20.52 -4.21
CA LYS A 170 -22.40 20.11 -3.07
C LYS A 170 -22.08 18.70 -2.59
N HIS A 171 -21.90 17.76 -3.53
CA HIS A 171 -21.77 16.34 -3.22
C HIS A 171 -20.34 15.81 -3.25
N LEU A 172 -19.34 16.70 -3.13
CA LEU A 172 -17.93 16.34 -3.20
C LEU A 172 -17.61 15.17 -2.26
N ALA A 173 -18.02 15.26 -0.99
CA ALA A 173 -17.72 14.24 0.01
C ALA A 173 -18.16 12.83 -0.42
N MET A 174 -19.33 12.73 -1.06
CA MET A 174 -19.90 11.47 -1.52
C MET A 174 -19.24 10.98 -2.81
N LEU A 175 -18.95 11.88 -3.76
CA LEU A 175 -18.22 11.54 -5.00
C LEU A 175 -16.85 10.94 -4.69
N GLU A 176 -16.16 11.48 -3.70
CA GLU A 176 -14.87 10.98 -3.22
C GLU A 176 -14.97 9.59 -2.59
N LEU A 177 -15.99 9.35 -1.76
CA LEU A 177 -16.25 8.03 -1.20
C LEU A 177 -16.51 7.01 -2.34
N MET A 178 -17.34 7.37 -3.30
CA MET A 178 -17.65 6.52 -4.45
C MET A 178 -16.41 6.24 -5.30
N TYR A 179 -15.56 7.24 -5.52
CA TYR A 179 -14.28 7.07 -6.21
C TYR A 179 -13.37 6.07 -5.51
N LEU A 180 -13.28 6.13 -4.17
CA LEU A 180 -12.51 5.15 -3.39
C LEU A 180 -13.11 3.75 -3.52
N CYS A 181 -14.44 3.61 -3.45
CA CYS A 181 -15.11 2.32 -3.67
C CYS A 181 -14.80 1.72 -5.05
N LEU A 182 -14.83 2.53 -6.13
CA LEU A 182 -14.42 2.10 -7.46
C LEU A 182 -12.94 1.69 -7.51
N SER A 183 -12.08 2.45 -6.84
CA SER A 183 -10.64 2.17 -6.78
C SER A 183 -10.30 0.89 -6.00
N LEU A 184 -11.17 0.48 -5.08
CA LEU A 184 -11.08 -0.81 -4.37
C LEU A 184 -11.60 -2.00 -5.21
N GLY A 185 -12.07 -1.74 -6.43
CA GLY A 185 -12.53 -2.76 -7.36
C GLY A 185 -14.01 -3.12 -7.21
N PHE A 186 -14.85 -2.13 -6.91
CA PHE A 186 -16.30 -2.26 -7.10
C PHE A 186 -16.64 -2.12 -8.59
N GLU A 187 -17.36 -3.08 -9.14
CA GLU A 187 -17.74 -3.17 -10.54
C GLU A 187 -19.25 -2.97 -10.73
N GLY A 188 -20.08 -3.48 -9.82
CA GLY A 188 -21.53 -3.39 -9.89
C GLY A 188 -22.10 -3.91 -11.22
N LYS A 189 -22.94 -3.10 -11.88
CA LYS A 189 -23.56 -3.44 -13.17
C LYS A 189 -22.57 -3.72 -14.31
N TYR A 190 -21.33 -3.22 -14.23
CA TYR A 190 -20.35 -3.39 -15.29
C TYR A 190 -19.72 -4.78 -15.33
N ARG A 191 -19.85 -5.58 -14.25
CA ARG A 191 -19.32 -6.95 -14.20
C ARG A 191 -19.94 -7.89 -15.23
N VAL A 192 -21.21 -7.66 -15.60
CA VAL A 192 -21.97 -8.50 -16.54
C VAL A 192 -22.08 -7.91 -17.94
N MET A 193 -21.55 -6.70 -18.14
CA MET A 193 -21.67 -5.98 -19.41
C MET A 193 -20.51 -6.29 -20.36
N GLU A 194 -20.80 -6.39 -21.64
CA GLU A 194 -19.74 -6.50 -22.66
C GLU A 194 -18.84 -5.26 -22.64
N ARG A 195 -17.52 -5.48 -22.55
CA ARG A 195 -16.52 -4.41 -22.37
C ARG A 195 -16.76 -3.54 -21.11
N GLY A 196 -17.46 -4.08 -20.11
CA GLY A 196 -17.84 -3.34 -18.90
C GLY A 196 -16.66 -2.79 -18.10
N LEU A 197 -15.54 -3.53 -18.01
CA LEU A 197 -14.33 -3.05 -17.33
C LEU A 197 -13.74 -1.78 -17.95
N LEU A 198 -13.75 -1.67 -19.29
CA LEU A 198 -13.27 -0.48 -19.99
C LEU A 198 -14.19 0.72 -19.72
N GLN A 199 -15.52 0.50 -19.74
CA GLN A 199 -16.48 1.55 -19.39
C GLN A 199 -16.35 1.98 -17.93
N LEU A 200 -16.12 1.03 -17.02
CA LEU A 200 -15.91 1.29 -15.59
C LEU A 200 -14.67 2.17 -15.38
N GLU A 201 -13.57 1.88 -16.09
CA GLU A 201 -12.36 2.69 -16.06
C GLU A 201 -12.62 4.12 -16.56
N GLN A 202 -13.35 4.28 -17.67
CA GLN A 202 -13.77 5.59 -18.16
C GLN A 202 -14.61 6.37 -17.14
N VAL A 203 -15.53 5.70 -16.44
CA VAL A 203 -16.35 6.30 -15.38
C VAL A 203 -15.47 6.74 -14.20
N ARG A 204 -14.53 5.89 -13.77
CA ARG A 204 -13.59 6.20 -12.69
C ARG A 204 -12.73 7.42 -13.03
N ASP A 205 -12.22 7.48 -14.26
CA ASP A 205 -11.35 8.58 -14.72
C ASP A 205 -12.12 9.89 -14.91
N ALA A 206 -13.38 9.83 -15.37
CA ALA A 206 -14.26 10.98 -15.43
C ALA A 206 -14.56 11.53 -14.02
N LEU A 207 -14.89 10.64 -13.08
CA LEU A 207 -15.15 10.98 -11.68
C LEU A 207 -13.91 11.62 -11.02
N TYR A 208 -12.72 11.05 -11.25
CA TYR A 208 -11.47 11.61 -10.73
C TYR A 208 -11.23 13.03 -11.23
N ARG A 209 -11.36 13.26 -12.55
CA ARG A 209 -11.20 14.60 -13.13
C ARG A 209 -12.19 15.60 -12.57
N GLN A 210 -13.44 15.19 -12.35
CA GLN A 210 -14.47 16.02 -11.75
C GLN A 210 -14.14 16.40 -10.30
N ILE A 211 -13.70 15.44 -9.48
CA ILE A 211 -13.26 15.69 -8.10
C ILE A 211 -12.07 16.66 -8.07
N ARG A 212 -11.07 16.43 -8.94
CA ARG A 212 -9.90 17.31 -9.07
C ARG A 212 -10.28 18.74 -9.46
N HIS A 213 -11.19 18.87 -10.41
CA HIS A 213 -11.69 20.17 -10.84
C HIS A 213 -12.36 20.95 -9.69
N VAL A 214 -13.17 20.28 -8.87
CA VAL A 214 -13.89 20.89 -7.74
C VAL A 214 -12.95 21.26 -6.59
N ARG A 215 -11.97 20.40 -6.28
CA ARG A 215 -10.93 20.74 -5.27
C ARG A 215 -10.02 21.89 -5.71
N GLY A 216 -10.05 22.24 -7.00
CA GLY A 216 -9.08 23.10 -7.64
C GLY A 216 -7.78 22.35 -7.88
N ASP A 217 -7.03 22.81 -8.89
CA ASP A 217 -5.63 22.47 -8.97
C ASP A 217 -4.97 23.00 -7.70
N SER A 218 -4.64 22.11 -6.75
CA SER A 218 -3.54 22.43 -5.84
C SER A 218 -2.40 22.87 -6.74
N PRO A 219 -1.85 24.09 -6.59
CA PRO A 219 -0.66 24.46 -7.34
C PRO A 219 0.33 23.31 -7.16
N PRO A 220 1.01 22.86 -8.23
CA PRO A 220 1.97 21.77 -8.14
C PRO A 220 2.85 22.10 -6.95
N ALA A 221 2.81 21.22 -5.94
CA ALA A 221 3.36 21.50 -4.62
C ALA A 221 4.67 22.24 -4.80
N CYS A 222 4.70 23.49 -4.32
CA CYS A 222 5.93 24.23 -4.17
C CYS A 222 6.94 23.24 -3.57
N GLU A 223 8.05 23.08 -4.27
CA GLU A 223 9.10 22.08 -4.13
C GLU A 223 9.01 21.19 -2.89
N PRO A 224 9.05 19.85 -3.02
CA PRO A 224 9.04 18.99 -1.84
C PRO A 224 10.13 19.47 -0.89
N PRO A 225 9.81 19.90 0.36
CA PRO A 225 10.85 20.18 1.33
C PRO A 225 11.73 18.93 1.37
N PRO A 226 13.07 19.07 1.35
CA PRO A 226 13.98 17.94 1.23
C PRO A 226 13.55 16.92 2.27
N ARG A 227 13.12 15.75 1.77
CA ARG A 227 12.50 14.67 2.55
C ARG A 227 13.14 14.62 3.94
N ALA A 228 12.49 15.22 4.94
CA ALA A 228 12.64 14.73 6.29
C ALA A 228 12.14 13.31 6.16
N GLN A 229 13.08 12.35 6.18
CA GLN A 229 12.82 10.93 6.05
C GLN A 229 11.57 10.64 6.88
N ALA A 230 10.44 10.46 6.18
CA ALA A 230 9.21 10.04 6.78
C ALA A 230 9.54 8.67 7.34
N GLN A 231 9.81 8.71 8.65
CA GLN A 231 10.18 7.61 9.47
C GLN A 231 9.05 6.61 9.28
N ARG A 232 9.34 5.59 8.46
CA ARG A 232 8.47 4.44 8.22
C ARG A 232 7.90 4.04 9.57
N GLN A 233 6.63 4.37 9.78
CA GLN A 233 5.92 3.92 10.95
C GLN A 233 5.93 2.40 10.92
N GLY A 234 6.60 1.83 11.93
CA GLY A 234 6.24 0.56 12.51
C GLY A 234 6.28 -0.67 11.61
N ARG A 235 7.28 -0.83 10.73
CA ARG A 235 7.77 -2.20 10.52
C ARG A 235 8.50 -2.52 11.80
N LEU A 236 7.86 -3.31 12.69
CA LEU A 236 8.49 -3.86 13.89
C LEU A 236 9.90 -4.24 13.49
N ARG A 237 10.84 -3.45 14.00
CA ARG A 237 12.26 -3.57 13.73
C ARG A 237 12.63 -4.84 14.46
N GLY A 238 12.37 -5.97 13.81
CA GLY A 238 12.70 -7.28 14.32
C GLY A 238 14.15 -7.16 14.73
N VAL A 239 14.40 -7.30 16.03
CA VAL A 239 15.74 -7.44 16.56
C VAL A 239 16.40 -8.44 15.64
N SER A 240 17.36 -8.00 14.83
CA SER A 240 17.83 -8.84 13.72
C SER A 240 18.29 -10.14 14.35
N ALA A 241 17.96 -11.28 13.73
CA ALA A 241 18.24 -12.60 14.29
C ALA A 241 19.71 -12.76 14.74
N THR A 242 20.61 -11.94 14.16
CA THR A 242 22.01 -11.77 14.60
C THR A 242 22.17 -11.28 16.04
N TRP A 243 21.41 -10.27 16.51
CA TRP A 243 21.51 -9.79 17.90
C TRP A 243 20.98 -10.80 18.91
N ILE A 244 19.93 -11.55 18.55
CA ILE A 244 19.43 -12.65 19.37
C ILE A 244 20.49 -13.76 19.44
N ALA A 245 21.10 -14.12 18.30
CA ALA A 245 22.18 -15.12 18.26
C ALA A 245 23.39 -14.68 19.10
N VAL A 246 23.81 -13.41 19.03
CA VAL A 246 24.91 -12.87 19.85
C VAL A 246 24.57 -12.94 21.34
N PHE A 247 23.36 -12.58 21.74
CA PHE A 247 22.93 -12.66 23.13
C PHE A 247 22.90 -14.10 23.65
N VAL A 248 22.40 -15.04 22.85
CA VAL A 248 22.38 -16.47 23.20
C VAL A 248 23.79 -17.02 23.37
N VAL A 249 24.71 -16.70 22.46
CA VAL A 249 26.11 -17.12 22.55
C VAL A 249 26.80 -16.51 23.78
N ALA A 250 26.58 -15.23 24.05
CA ALA A 250 27.12 -14.57 25.24
C ALA A 250 26.62 -15.23 26.54
N CYS A 251 25.32 -15.54 26.61
CA CYS A 251 24.72 -16.20 27.76
C CYS A 251 25.29 -17.61 27.98
N LEU A 252 25.46 -18.39 26.90
CA LEU A 252 26.11 -19.70 26.93
C LEU A 252 27.55 -19.64 27.42
N LEU A 253 28.34 -18.65 26.95
CA LEU A 253 29.72 -18.46 27.39
C LEU A 253 29.80 -18.09 28.87
N THR A 254 28.92 -17.21 29.36
CA THR A 254 28.88 -16.88 30.79
C THR A 254 28.50 -18.07 31.66
N LEU A 255 27.54 -18.88 31.22
CA LEU A 255 27.13 -20.09 31.92
C LEU A 255 28.27 -21.11 31.97
N TYR A 256 28.93 -21.34 30.83
CA TYR A 256 30.07 -22.24 30.72
C TYR A 256 31.23 -21.78 31.61
N GLY A 257 31.57 -20.50 31.59
CA GLY A 257 32.62 -19.93 32.44
C GLY A 257 32.31 -20.07 33.93
N GLY A 258 31.07 -19.80 34.34
CA GLY A 258 30.61 -20.01 35.71
C GLY A 258 30.72 -21.47 36.15
N PHE A 259 30.27 -22.41 35.32
CA PHE A 259 30.42 -23.84 35.60
C PHE A 259 31.89 -24.27 35.67
N ALA A 260 32.73 -23.83 34.74
CA ALA A 260 34.16 -24.15 34.73
C ALA A 260 34.87 -23.64 36.00
N TRP A 261 34.50 -22.45 36.49
CA TRP A 261 35.02 -21.91 37.74
C TRP A 261 34.60 -22.72 38.96
N VAL A 262 33.32 -23.07 39.06
CA VAL A 262 32.78 -23.89 40.16
C VAL A 262 33.41 -25.29 40.15
N LEU A 263 33.52 -25.90 38.97
CA LEU A 263 34.20 -27.18 38.78
C LEU A 263 35.70 -27.09 39.13
N GLY A 264 36.35 -25.97 38.83
CA GLY A 264 37.73 -25.69 39.23
C GLY A 264 37.91 -25.65 40.75
N GLN A 265 37.06 -24.90 41.45
CA GLN A 265 37.10 -24.84 42.91
C GLN A 265 36.80 -26.20 43.57
N GLN A 266 35.83 -26.95 43.04
CA GLN A 266 35.56 -28.31 43.53
C GLN A 266 36.72 -29.25 43.23
N ARG A 267 37.37 -29.12 42.06
CA ARG A 267 38.54 -29.93 41.70
C ARG A 267 39.71 -29.66 42.64
N GLU A 268 39.98 -28.42 43.02
CA GLU A 268 41.02 -28.09 44.00
C GLU A 268 40.70 -28.62 45.41
N THR A 269 39.43 -28.51 45.83
CA THR A 269 38.97 -29.01 47.14
C THR A 269 39.03 -30.54 47.24
N VAL A 270 38.76 -31.25 46.14
CA VAL A 270 38.77 -32.73 46.11
C VAL A 270 40.17 -33.29 45.83
N LEU A 271 41.08 -32.53 45.21
CA LEU A 271 42.48 -32.95 44.97
C LEU A 271 43.41 -32.70 46.16
N GLN A 272 43.07 -31.78 47.08
CA GLN A 272 43.81 -31.55 48.32
C GLN A 272 44.13 -32.82 49.14
N PRO A 273 43.19 -33.77 49.34
CA PRO A 273 43.49 -35.02 50.04
C PRO A 273 44.32 -36.04 49.24
N TYR A 274 44.52 -35.83 47.93
CA TYR A 274 45.27 -36.74 47.04
C TYR A 274 46.60 -36.14 46.53
N GLN A 275 47.07 -35.01 47.05
CA GLN A 275 48.48 -34.62 46.87
C GLN A 275 49.33 -35.45 47.84
N PRO A 276 50.02 -36.52 47.40
CA PRO A 276 51.03 -37.15 48.22
C PRO A 276 52.11 -36.10 48.50
N VAL A 277 52.36 -35.86 49.77
CA VAL A 277 53.59 -35.26 50.29
C VAL A 277 54.75 -36.02 49.64
N ALA A 278 55.38 -35.43 48.64
CA ALA A 278 56.64 -35.94 48.12
C ALA A 278 57.67 -35.74 49.25
N PRO A 279 58.26 -36.81 49.80
CA PRO A 279 59.35 -36.64 50.75
C PRO A 279 60.55 -36.08 49.97
N ASP A 280 61.09 -34.95 50.44
CA ASP A 280 62.37 -34.38 50.00
C ASP A 280 63.49 -35.40 50.30
N ILE A 281 63.67 -36.39 49.44
CA ILE A 281 64.84 -37.25 49.41
C ILE A 281 65.71 -36.76 48.26
N THR A 282 66.52 -35.73 48.54
CA THR A 282 67.90 -35.60 48.04
C THR A 282 68.52 -34.29 48.52
N ARG A 283 69.09 -34.29 49.73
CA ARG A 283 70.27 -33.47 50.05
C ARG A 283 71.22 -34.25 50.96
N ALA A 284 72.31 -34.76 50.37
CA ALA A 284 73.60 -35.00 51.00
C ALA A 284 74.65 -35.19 49.88
N PRO A 285 75.96 -35.04 50.14
CA PRO A 285 76.67 -33.76 50.16
C PRO A 285 77.87 -33.75 49.20
N LEU A 286 78.35 -32.55 48.84
CA LEU A 286 79.77 -32.27 48.58
C LEU A 286 80.08 -30.88 49.14
#